data_AF-A0A1S3AW24-F1
#
_entry.id   AF-A0A1S3AW24-F1
#
_cell.length_a   1.000
_cell.length_b   1.000
_cell.length_c   1.000
_cell.angle_alpha   90.00
_cell.angle_beta   90.00
_cell.angle_gamma   90.00
#
_symmetry.space_group_name_H-M   'P 1'
#
loop_
_entity.id
_entity.type
_entity.pdbx_description
1 polymer ?
#
loop_
_entity_poly.entity_id
_entity_poly.type
_entity_poly.pdbx_seq_one_letter_code
_entity_poly.pdbx_strand_id
1 'polypeptide(L)'
;MASTPGILTDWPWKPLGSFKYLVLAPGVIHSLYHYIAKDETERDISYLFIFPFLLWRMIHSQIWISFSRYRTAKGTARIVDKGVEFEQVDRERNWDDQILLNGVLFYIASNCIEKASNLPLWRTDGVVMVFLLHAGPVEFLYYWFHRALHHHYLYSRYHSHHHSSIVTEPITSVIHPFAEEFAYFVLFAIPIMTAVFSGTISVGAYAVYITYIDFMNYMGHCNFEFIPNRLFTLFPPLKFLLYTPSFHSLHHTQFRTNYSLFMPFYDYIYATVHKTTDDLYFKSLKRDEELADVVHLTHLTTPDSIYHLRLGFAELASRPHNSTWNLNLLSPITMLLTWIYGRTFIVESNQIEKLKMQTWAIPKFNVQYLLQWQTESINSLIEEAITNADQKGCKVLTLGLLNQGEELNKYGEIYIQRNPKLKVRVVDGSSLAVAVVLNNIPKFATQVLLTGKFTKLAFALYHSLSKRGIQIGVLNEQHYKKLNKASNNYEGTLVLAEGHSHNQIWLVGEGLTDEEQLKAPKGTTFIPFSQFPPKILRKDCFYHCTPAMKAPPSLENMHSCENWLPRRVMSAWRIAGVVHAMEGWTEHECGYGMSDIDRVWKATLGHGFQPLDTPIAYGLP
;
A
#
# COMPACT_ATOMS: atom_id res chain seq x y z
N MET A 1 17.56 10.77 2.90
CA MET A 1 19.03 10.81 2.79
C MET A 1 19.61 11.08 4.16
N ALA A 2 20.86 10.68 4.41
CA ALA A 2 21.57 10.98 5.64
C ALA A 2 21.60 12.50 5.90
N SER A 3 21.64 12.90 7.18
CA SER A 3 21.55 14.32 7.56
C SER A 3 22.65 15.19 6.94
N THR A 4 23.85 14.63 6.76
CA THR A 4 25.00 15.27 6.09
C THR A 4 25.69 14.22 5.21
N PRO A 5 25.27 13.98 3.96
CA PRO A 5 25.74 12.87 3.14
C PRO A 5 27.28 12.72 3.08
N GLY A 6 27.78 11.50 3.30
CA GLY A 6 29.19 11.16 3.17
C GLY A 6 29.63 10.90 1.72
N ILE A 7 30.92 10.60 1.54
CA ILE A 7 31.47 10.14 0.25
C ILE A 7 30.82 8.81 -0.12
N LEU A 8 30.49 8.61 -1.41
CA LEU A 8 29.79 7.43 -1.92
C LEU A 8 28.44 7.16 -1.23
N THR A 9 27.68 8.23 -0.93
CA THR A 9 26.30 8.10 -0.43
C THR A 9 25.37 7.51 -1.48
N ASP A 10 25.46 8.02 -2.71
CA ASP A 10 24.58 7.64 -3.80
C ASP A 10 25.03 6.34 -4.49
N TRP A 11 24.05 5.55 -4.90
CA TRP A 11 24.25 4.32 -5.66
C TRP A 11 24.79 4.60 -7.08
N PRO A 12 25.73 3.79 -7.61
CA PRO A 12 26.34 4.03 -8.92
C PRO A 12 25.34 4.14 -10.08
N TRP A 13 24.22 3.41 -10.00
CA TRP A 13 23.16 3.40 -11.01
C TRP A 13 21.98 4.32 -10.68
N LYS A 14 22.06 5.17 -9.65
CA LYS A 14 21.03 6.16 -9.36
C LYS A 14 20.63 7.00 -10.60
N PRO A 15 21.54 7.42 -11.49
CA PRO A 15 21.18 8.14 -12.72
C PRO A 15 20.32 7.33 -13.71
N LEU A 16 20.32 5.99 -13.63
CA LEU A 16 19.52 5.13 -14.50
C LEU A 16 18.04 5.09 -14.11
N GLY A 17 17.69 5.51 -12.89
CA GLY A 17 16.31 5.47 -12.40
C GLY A 17 15.69 4.07 -12.55
N SER A 18 14.54 3.99 -13.22
CA SER A 18 13.85 2.72 -13.49
C SER A 18 14.60 1.76 -14.43
N PHE A 19 15.64 2.23 -15.13
CA PHE A 19 16.47 1.38 -16.01
C PHE A 19 17.62 0.67 -15.28
N LYS A 20 17.74 0.83 -13.95
CA LYS A 20 18.82 0.21 -13.16
C LYS A 20 18.97 -1.30 -13.34
N TYR A 21 17.88 -2.01 -13.66
CA TYR A 21 17.91 -3.45 -13.90
C TYR A 21 18.78 -3.86 -15.10
N LEU A 22 19.03 -2.96 -16.06
CA LEU A 22 19.91 -3.21 -17.20
C LEU A 22 21.36 -3.51 -16.79
N VAL A 23 21.77 -3.12 -15.58
CA VAL A 23 23.10 -3.39 -15.04
C VAL A 23 23.36 -4.91 -14.94
N LEU A 24 22.33 -5.74 -14.75
CA LEU A 24 22.46 -7.20 -14.71
C LEU A 24 22.46 -7.85 -16.10
N ALA A 25 22.01 -7.16 -17.15
CA ALA A 25 21.79 -7.75 -18.47
C ALA A 25 23.05 -8.42 -19.07
N PRO A 26 24.26 -7.84 -18.98
CA PRO A 26 25.46 -8.50 -19.52
C PRO A 26 25.74 -9.85 -18.87
N GLY A 27 25.61 -9.94 -17.54
CA GLY A 27 25.83 -11.19 -16.80
C GLY A 27 24.78 -12.26 -17.15
N VAL A 28 23.51 -11.86 -17.19
CA VAL A 28 22.40 -12.76 -17.54
C VAL A 28 22.56 -13.30 -18.97
N ILE A 29 22.80 -12.42 -19.95
CA ILE A 29 22.99 -12.80 -21.35
C ILE A 29 24.21 -13.73 -21.50
N HIS A 30 25.33 -13.39 -20.85
CA HIS A 30 26.52 -14.23 -20.89
C HIS A 30 26.27 -15.61 -20.27
N SER A 31 25.55 -15.68 -19.15
CA SER A 31 25.23 -16.97 -18.51
C SER A 31 24.32 -17.86 -19.35
N LEU A 32 23.32 -17.28 -20.01
CA LEU A 32 22.45 -18.00 -20.95
C LEU A 32 23.21 -18.46 -22.18
N TYR A 33 24.02 -17.58 -22.78
CA TYR A 33 24.83 -17.92 -23.94
C TYR A 33 25.81 -19.05 -23.62
N HIS A 34 26.55 -18.95 -22.51
CA HIS A 34 27.50 -19.97 -22.08
C HIS A 34 26.82 -21.32 -21.85
N TYR A 35 25.61 -21.34 -21.29
CA TYR A 35 24.85 -22.57 -21.09
C TYR A 35 24.34 -23.19 -22.40
N ILE A 36 23.89 -22.38 -23.35
CA ILE A 36 23.32 -22.85 -24.63
C ILE A 36 24.41 -23.25 -25.63
N ALA A 37 25.48 -22.46 -25.72
CA ALA A 37 26.49 -22.58 -26.77
C ALA A 37 27.59 -23.61 -26.46
N LYS A 38 27.79 -23.96 -25.18
CA LYS A 38 28.82 -24.93 -24.77
C LYS A 38 28.29 -26.35 -24.63
N ASP A 39 29.21 -27.29 -24.83
CA ASP A 39 29.00 -28.72 -24.61
C ASP A 39 28.68 -29.02 -23.14
N GLU A 40 27.95 -30.11 -22.89
CA GLU A 40 27.44 -30.45 -21.54
C GLU A 40 28.53 -30.51 -20.47
N THR A 41 29.74 -30.95 -20.83
CA THR A 41 30.90 -31.06 -19.92
C THR A 41 31.50 -29.72 -19.54
N GLU A 42 31.18 -28.65 -20.26
CA GLU A 42 31.70 -27.29 -20.02
C GLU A 42 30.65 -26.33 -19.45
N ARG A 43 29.43 -26.81 -19.20
CA ARG A 43 28.34 -25.98 -18.67
C ARG A 43 28.51 -25.74 -17.18
N ASP A 44 28.62 -24.46 -16.82
CA ASP A 44 28.58 -24.03 -15.43
C ASP A 44 27.13 -23.74 -14.98
N ILE A 45 26.52 -24.72 -14.30
CA ILE A 45 25.17 -24.58 -13.73
C ILE A 45 25.14 -23.52 -12.61
N SER A 46 26.24 -23.36 -11.87
CA SER A 46 26.32 -22.37 -10.79
C SER A 46 26.29 -20.94 -11.34
N TYR A 47 26.89 -20.72 -12.51
CA TYR A 47 26.84 -19.45 -13.23
C TYR A 47 25.43 -19.11 -13.74
N LEU A 48 24.73 -20.09 -14.31
CA LEU A 48 23.34 -19.94 -14.76
C LEU A 48 22.39 -19.67 -13.58
N PHE A 49 22.64 -20.29 -12.42
CA PHE A 49 21.78 -20.20 -11.25
C PHE A 49 21.76 -18.81 -10.58
N ILE A 50 22.75 -17.95 -10.87
CA ILE A 50 22.81 -16.58 -10.31
C ILE A 50 21.51 -15.83 -10.56
N PHE A 51 20.99 -15.81 -11.79
CA PHE A 51 19.77 -15.05 -12.11
C PHE A 51 18.50 -15.59 -11.41
N PRO A 52 18.18 -16.90 -11.48
CA PRO A 52 17.10 -17.49 -10.67
C PRO A 52 17.22 -17.18 -9.18
N PHE A 53 18.44 -17.17 -8.63
CA PHE A 53 18.67 -16.86 -7.22
C PHE A 53 18.36 -15.39 -6.90
N LEU A 54 18.75 -14.44 -7.77
CA LEU A 54 18.38 -13.03 -7.59
C LEU A 54 16.86 -12.82 -7.67
N LEU A 55 16.17 -13.53 -8.57
CA LEU A 55 14.71 -13.51 -8.64
C LEU A 55 14.08 -14.07 -7.36
N TRP A 56 14.61 -15.16 -6.81
CA TRP A 56 14.18 -15.68 -5.51
C TRP A 56 14.30 -14.63 -4.41
N ARG A 57 15.42 -13.90 -4.34
CA ARG A 57 15.61 -12.84 -3.33
C ARG A 57 14.57 -11.72 -3.46
N MET A 58 14.23 -11.31 -4.68
CA MET A 58 13.15 -10.34 -4.94
C MET A 58 11.79 -10.85 -4.44
N ILE A 59 11.45 -12.11 -4.75
CA ILE A 59 10.20 -12.74 -4.32
C ILE A 59 10.15 -12.88 -2.80
N HIS A 60 11.24 -13.36 -2.19
CA HIS A 60 11.38 -13.51 -0.74
C HIS A 60 11.17 -12.17 -0.02
N SER A 61 11.79 -11.10 -0.52
CA SER A 61 11.61 -9.74 0.00
C SER A 61 10.14 -9.31 -0.07
N GLN A 62 9.49 -9.48 -1.22
CA GLN A 62 8.10 -9.09 -1.40
C GLN A 62 7.14 -9.88 -0.49
N ILE A 63 7.39 -11.18 -0.27
CA ILE A 63 6.61 -11.99 0.69
C ILE A 63 6.68 -11.38 2.09
N TRP A 64 7.88 -11.04 2.55
CA TRP A 64 8.07 -10.39 3.86
C TRP A 64 7.40 -9.03 3.95
N ILE A 65 7.52 -8.19 2.93
CA ILE A 65 6.86 -6.88 2.87
C ILE A 65 5.34 -7.05 3.00
N SER A 66 4.74 -7.90 2.16
CA SER A 66 3.31 -8.14 2.15
C SER A 66 2.82 -8.72 3.48
N PHE A 67 3.54 -9.69 4.03
CA PHE A 67 3.21 -10.30 5.32
C PHE A 67 3.31 -9.29 6.47
N SER A 68 4.38 -8.52 6.53
CA SER A 68 4.59 -7.53 7.58
C SER A 68 3.55 -6.43 7.56
N ARG A 69 3.18 -5.94 6.37
CA ARG A 69 2.11 -4.94 6.22
C ARG A 69 0.75 -5.48 6.60
N TYR A 70 0.44 -6.72 6.22
CA TYR A 70 -0.81 -7.39 6.63
C TYR A 70 -0.91 -7.51 8.15
N ARG A 71 0.16 -7.97 8.81
CA ARG A 71 0.22 -8.09 10.27
C ARG A 71 0.10 -6.74 10.95
N THR A 72 0.80 -5.73 10.44
CA THR A 72 0.80 -4.38 11.00
C THR A 72 -0.55 -3.69 10.83
N ALA A 73 -1.26 -3.88 9.70
CA ALA A 73 -2.59 -3.35 9.47
C ALA A 73 -3.65 -3.92 10.45
N LYS A 74 -3.47 -5.17 10.90
CA LYS A 74 -4.29 -5.76 11.98
C LYS A 74 -3.97 -5.20 13.37
N GLY A 75 -2.75 -4.73 13.58
CA GLY A 75 -2.27 -4.22 14.87
C GLY A 75 -1.98 -5.30 15.93
N THR A 76 -2.24 -6.58 15.65
CA THR A 76 -1.89 -7.68 16.56
C THR A 76 -0.39 -7.77 16.73
N ALA A 77 0.05 -7.82 17.98
CA ALA A 77 1.46 -7.87 18.35
C ALA A 77 2.34 -6.72 17.84
N ARG A 78 1.74 -5.57 17.48
CA ARG A 78 2.46 -4.38 17.02
C ARG A 78 3.40 -3.86 18.11
N ILE A 79 4.63 -3.51 17.70
CA ILE A 79 5.70 -3.07 18.59
C ILE A 79 5.69 -1.54 18.78
N VAL A 80 5.74 -0.78 17.67
CA VAL A 80 5.76 0.69 17.68
C VAL A 80 4.43 1.25 17.20
N ASP A 81 3.85 2.13 18.01
CA ASP A 81 2.61 2.87 17.72
C ASP A 81 2.91 4.22 17.05
N LYS A 82 3.41 4.16 15.81
CA LYS A 82 3.57 5.31 14.93
C LYS A 82 3.14 4.93 13.51
N GLY A 83 2.66 5.92 12.76
CA GLY A 83 2.32 5.75 11.35
C GLY A 83 3.56 5.78 10.44
N VAL A 84 3.46 5.05 9.32
CA VAL A 84 4.34 5.20 8.17
C VAL A 84 3.70 6.22 7.23
N GLU A 85 4.47 7.22 6.83
CA GLU A 85 4.04 8.26 5.89
C GLU A 85 4.67 8.07 4.51
N PHE A 86 4.12 8.75 3.48
CA PHE A 86 4.65 8.72 2.11
C PHE A 86 6.14 9.05 2.02
N GLU A 87 6.65 9.94 2.86
CA GLU A 87 8.07 10.30 2.89
C GLU A 87 8.95 9.11 3.24
N GLN A 88 8.48 8.19 4.09
CA GLN A 88 9.21 6.95 4.36
C GLN A 88 9.16 6.02 3.16
N VAL A 89 7.98 5.84 2.55
CA VAL A 89 7.85 5.00 1.35
C VAL A 89 8.78 5.45 0.23
N ASP A 90 8.93 6.77 0.03
CA ASP A 90 9.83 7.32 -0.98
C ASP A 90 11.31 7.08 -0.64
N ARG A 91 11.69 7.15 0.64
CA ARG A 91 13.06 6.83 1.08
C ARG A 91 13.42 5.37 0.87
N GLU A 92 12.45 4.47 1.07
CA GLU A 92 12.67 3.01 1.02
C GLU A 92 12.42 2.41 -0.36
N ARG A 93 12.12 3.24 -1.37
CA ARG A 93 11.68 2.79 -2.70
C ARG A 93 12.71 1.94 -3.44
N ASN A 94 14.00 2.16 -3.22
CA ASN A 94 15.09 1.45 -3.90
C ASN A 94 15.69 0.30 -3.06
N TRP A 95 14.86 -0.37 -2.26
CA TRP A 95 15.26 -1.50 -1.42
C TRP A 95 15.94 -2.65 -2.18
N ASP A 96 15.71 -2.74 -3.48
CA ASP A 96 16.22 -3.77 -4.37
C ASP A 96 17.64 -3.49 -4.91
N ASP A 97 18.21 -2.31 -4.65
CA ASP A 97 19.56 -1.94 -5.11
C ASP A 97 20.63 -2.92 -4.60
N GLN A 98 20.53 -3.39 -3.36
CA GLN A 98 21.46 -4.39 -2.82
C GLN A 98 21.41 -5.72 -3.58
N ILE A 99 20.26 -6.11 -4.13
CA ILE A 99 20.13 -7.34 -4.91
C ILE A 99 20.86 -7.18 -6.25
N LEU A 100 20.77 -6.00 -6.87
CA LEU A 100 21.52 -5.67 -8.08
C LEU A 100 23.03 -5.69 -7.83
N LEU A 101 23.48 -5.09 -6.72
CA LEU A 101 24.89 -5.12 -6.32
C LEU A 101 25.41 -6.54 -6.17
N ASN A 102 24.69 -7.36 -5.41
CA ASN A 102 25.03 -8.77 -5.21
C ASN A 102 25.09 -9.51 -6.55
N GLY A 103 24.13 -9.28 -7.44
CA GLY A 103 24.12 -9.89 -8.77
C GLY A 103 25.35 -9.54 -9.60
N VAL A 104 25.70 -8.26 -9.69
CA VAL A 104 26.93 -7.79 -10.37
C VAL A 104 28.16 -8.48 -9.78
N LEU A 105 28.27 -8.52 -8.45
CA LEU A 105 29.43 -9.09 -7.77
C LEU A 105 29.50 -10.62 -7.91
N PHE A 106 28.37 -11.33 -7.93
CA PHE A 106 28.36 -12.78 -8.21
C PHE A 106 28.79 -13.08 -9.64
N TYR A 107 28.31 -12.32 -10.63
CA TYR A 107 28.76 -12.46 -12.00
C TYR A 107 30.26 -12.18 -12.12
N ILE A 108 30.77 -11.11 -11.51
CA ILE A 108 32.22 -10.80 -11.51
C ILE A 108 33.01 -11.92 -10.84
N ALA A 109 32.61 -12.35 -9.63
CA ALA A 109 33.33 -13.38 -8.90
C ALA A 109 33.39 -14.70 -9.67
N SER A 110 32.28 -15.14 -10.27
CA SER A 110 32.22 -16.38 -11.05
C SER A 110 33.10 -16.32 -12.31
N ASN A 111 33.23 -15.17 -12.96
CA ASN A 111 34.09 -15.02 -14.15
C ASN A 111 35.57 -14.75 -13.82
N CYS A 112 35.87 -14.10 -12.68
CA CYS A 112 37.23 -13.68 -12.35
C CYS A 112 37.95 -14.61 -11.36
N ILE A 113 37.21 -15.50 -10.66
CA ILE A 113 37.76 -16.39 -9.65
C ILE A 113 37.45 -17.82 -10.07
N GLU A 114 38.47 -18.55 -10.52
CA GLU A 114 38.33 -19.94 -10.99
C GLU A 114 37.66 -20.85 -9.95
N LYS A 115 38.02 -20.71 -8.67
CA LYS A 115 37.41 -21.47 -7.55
C LYS A 115 35.93 -21.12 -7.27
N ALA A 116 35.40 -20.06 -7.87
CA ALA A 116 33.99 -19.67 -7.79
C ALA A 116 33.18 -20.11 -9.02
N SER A 117 33.81 -20.85 -9.94
CA SER A 117 33.16 -21.46 -11.11
C SER A 117 32.91 -22.95 -10.88
N ASN A 118 31.94 -23.50 -11.61
CA ASN A 118 31.60 -24.92 -11.63
C ASN A 118 31.34 -25.51 -10.23
N LEU A 119 30.61 -24.77 -9.41
CA LEU A 119 30.38 -25.17 -8.02
C LEU A 119 29.49 -26.43 -7.93
N PRO A 120 29.80 -27.37 -7.02
CA PRO A 120 28.89 -28.48 -6.74
C PRO A 120 27.56 -27.95 -6.20
N LEU A 121 26.47 -28.70 -6.37
CA LEU A 121 25.16 -28.27 -5.89
C LEU A 121 25.12 -28.19 -4.35
N TRP A 122 25.75 -29.15 -3.65
CA TRP A 122 25.69 -29.22 -2.19
C TRP A 122 27.01 -29.70 -1.57
N ARG A 123 27.42 -29.07 -0.47
CA ARG A 123 28.54 -29.49 0.38
C ARG A 123 28.28 -29.15 1.84
N THR A 124 28.17 -30.18 2.68
CA THR A 124 27.86 -30.00 4.11
C THR A 124 29.01 -29.35 4.88
N ASP A 125 30.26 -29.69 4.57
CA ASP A 125 31.44 -29.09 5.19
C ASP A 125 31.51 -27.57 4.93
N GLY A 126 31.21 -27.14 3.70
CA GLY A 126 31.05 -25.73 3.34
C GLY A 126 29.94 -25.03 4.11
N VAL A 127 28.75 -25.65 4.22
CA VAL A 127 27.62 -25.09 4.98
C VAL A 127 27.98 -24.89 6.45
N VAL A 128 28.59 -25.89 7.10
CA VAL A 128 29.03 -25.80 8.50
C VAL A 128 30.07 -24.70 8.68
N MET A 129 31.05 -24.63 7.78
CA MET A 129 32.08 -23.60 7.85
C MET A 129 31.49 -22.19 7.71
N VAL A 130 30.59 -21.98 6.76
CA VAL A 130 29.90 -20.70 6.56
C VAL A 130 29.11 -20.30 7.81
N PHE A 131 28.38 -21.24 8.41
CA PHE A 131 27.64 -21.00 9.64
C PHE A 131 28.54 -20.58 10.81
N LEU A 132 29.65 -21.30 11.04
CA LEU A 132 30.58 -21.00 12.14
C LEU A 132 31.27 -19.65 11.94
N LEU A 133 31.67 -19.33 10.71
CA LEU A 133 32.28 -18.03 10.37
C LEU A 133 31.28 -16.88 10.52
N HIS A 134 30.00 -17.13 10.26
CA HIS A 134 28.95 -16.17 10.53
C HIS A 134 28.78 -15.94 12.04
N ALA A 135 28.46 -17.01 12.77
CA ALA A 135 28.13 -16.97 14.20
C ALA A 135 29.26 -16.40 15.08
N GLY A 136 30.52 -16.54 14.66
CA GLY A 136 31.68 -15.99 15.37
C GLY A 136 32.18 -14.68 14.75
N PRO A 137 33.12 -14.74 13.78
CA PRO A 137 33.77 -13.57 13.21
C PRO A 137 32.82 -12.49 12.68
N VAL A 138 31.80 -12.85 11.89
CA VAL A 138 30.91 -11.85 11.27
C VAL A 138 30.08 -11.12 12.31
N GLU A 139 29.45 -11.82 13.24
CA GLU A 139 28.70 -11.21 14.36
C GLU A 139 29.57 -10.26 15.18
N PHE A 140 30.81 -10.65 15.49
CA PHE A 140 31.76 -9.81 16.23
C PHE A 140 32.13 -8.53 15.46
N LEU A 141 32.52 -8.68 14.19
CA LEU A 141 32.92 -7.56 13.36
C LEU A 141 31.75 -6.61 13.08
N TYR A 142 30.55 -7.16 12.84
CA TYR A 142 29.32 -6.36 12.68
C TYR A 142 29.07 -5.53 13.93
N TYR A 143 29.08 -6.15 15.12
CA TYR A 143 28.75 -5.47 16.37
C TYR A 143 29.59 -4.20 16.57
N TRP A 144 30.90 -4.30 16.36
CA TRP A 144 31.80 -3.15 16.48
C TRP A 144 31.64 -2.14 15.36
N PHE A 145 31.45 -2.60 14.12
CA PHE A 145 31.21 -1.70 12.98
C PHE A 145 29.91 -0.90 13.17
N HIS A 146 28.84 -1.57 13.57
CA HIS A 146 27.54 -0.95 13.85
C HIS A 146 27.66 0.06 15.00
N ARG A 147 28.35 -0.27 16.09
CA ARG A 147 28.64 0.72 17.15
C ARG A 147 29.43 1.93 16.65
N ALA A 148 30.40 1.71 15.75
CA ALA A 148 31.15 2.81 15.13
C ALA A 148 30.24 3.67 14.24
N LEU A 149 29.30 3.08 13.50
CA LEU A 149 28.30 3.80 12.71
C LEU A 149 27.39 4.69 13.57
N HIS A 150 27.20 4.36 14.84
CA HIS A 150 26.48 5.21 15.82
C HIS A 150 27.33 6.31 16.45
N HIS A 151 28.62 6.39 16.12
CA HIS A 151 29.43 7.55 16.44
C HIS A 151 28.97 8.76 15.58
N HIS A 152 28.83 9.93 16.20
CA HIS A 152 28.19 11.13 15.61
C HIS A 152 28.62 11.44 14.15
N TYR A 153 29.90 11.26 13.83
CA TYR A 153 30.45 11.50 12.50
C TYR A 153 29.90 10.53 11.44
N LEU A 154 29.95 9.22 11.70
CA LEU A 154 29.47 8.20 10.77
C LEU A 154 27.94 8.14 10.76
N TYR A 155 27.31 8.38 11.91
CA TYR A 155 25.85 8.41 12.02
C TYR A 155 25.26 9.48 11.11
N SER A 156 25.71 10.73 11.24
CA SER A 156 25.18 11.84 10.46
C SER A 156 25.38 11.66 8.94
N ARG A 157 26.42 10.93 8.52
CA ARG A 157 26.82 10.73 7.12
C ARG A 157 26.25 9.50 6.45
N TYR A 158 26.08 8.42 7.20
CA TYR A 158 25.74 7.12 6.66
C TYR A 158 24.49 6.56 7.34
N HIS A 159 24.60 6.28 8.64
CA HIS A 159 23.62 5.44 9.34
C HIS A 159 22.31 6.14 9.73
N SER A 160 22.31 7.48 9.81
CA SER A 160 21.09 8.28 10.07
C SER A 160 20.02 8.11 8.99
N HIS A 161 20.41 7.71 7.76
CA HIS A 161 19.45 7.43 6.71
C HIS A 161 18.60 6.20 7.04
N HIS A 162 19.22 5.13 7.51
CA HIS A 162 18.56 3.91 7.96
C HIS A 162 17.62 4.19 9.15
N HIS A 163 18.14 4.91 10.15
CA HIS A 163 17.40 5.31 11.35
C HIS A 163 16.31 6.37 11.12
N SER A 164 16.22 6.94 9.91
CA SER A 164 15.10 7.82 9.56
C SER A 164 13.77 7.08 9.45
N SER A 165 13.79 5.75 9.35
CA SER A 165 12.62 4.87 9.34
C SER A 165 12.38 4.29 10.73
N ILE A 166 11.82 5.11 11.63
CA ILE A 166 11.56 4.70 13.03
C ILE A 166 10.57 3.52 13.10
N VAL A 167 9.56 3.52 12.23
CA VAL A 167 8.66 2.37 12.06
C VAL A 167 9.28 1.49 11.00
N THR A 168 10.02 0.47 11.43
CA THR A 168 10.73 -0.40 10.50
C THR A 168 9.75 -1.26 9.70
N GLU A 169 10.06 -1.42 8.42
CA GLU A 169 9.52 -2.45 7.53
C GLU A 169 10.66 -3.43 7.20
N PRO A 170 10.37 -4.68 6.76
CA PRO A 170 11.41 -5.63 6.36
C PRO A 170 12.47 -5.01 5.45
N ILE A 171 12.06 -4.18 4.49
CA ILE A 171 12.97 -3.50 3.55
C ILE A 171 13.84 -2.42 4.20
N THR A 172 13.46 -1.84 5.34
CA THR A 172 14.29 -0.88 6.06
C THR A 172 15.68 -1.45 6.34
N SER A 173 15.80 -2.77 6.49
CA SER A 173 17.07 -3.49 6.72
C SER A 173 18.13 -3.30 5.64
N VAL A 174 17.74 -2.85 4.45
CA VAL A 174 18.64 -2.67 3.29
C VAL A 174 18.66 -1.23 2.78
N ILE A 175 18.05 -0.30 3.53
CA ILE A 175 18.03 1.12 3.18
C ILE A 175 19.22 1.81 3.83
N HIS A 176 20.35 1.72 3.14
CA HIS A 176 21.60 2.39 3.51
C HIS A 176 22.17 3.17 2.32
N PRO A 177 22.99 4.19 2.61
CA PRO A 177 23.88 4.77 1.59
C PRO A 177 24.82 3.72 1.01
N PHE A 178 25.22 3.89 -0.25
CA PHE A 178 25.98 2.87 -0.99
C PHE A 178 27.28 2.43 -0.26
N ALA A 179 28.04 3.36 0.30
CA ALA A 179 29.28 3.04 1.04
C ALA A 179 29.04 2.12 2.24
N GLU A 180 27.94 2.34 2.97
CA GLU A 180 27.59 1.54 4.14
C GLU A 180 27.11 0.14 3.73
N GLU A 181 26.24 0.07 2.71
CA GLU A 181 25.78 -1.22 2.17
C GLU A 181 26.94 -2.03 1.58
N PHE A 182 27.89 -1.39 0.89
CA PHE A 182 29.08 -2.04 0.37
C PHE A 182 29.98 -2.58 1.51
N ALA A 183 30.11 -1.85 2.62
CA ALA A 183 30.84 -2.33 3.79
C ALA A 183 30.17 -3.57 4.41
N TYR A 184 28.83 -3.58 4.51
CA TYR A 184 28.08 -4.76 4.93
C TYR A 184 28.26 -5.93 3.95
N PHE A 185 28.25 -5.68 2.64
CA PHE A 185 28.54 -6.73 1.65
C PHE A 185 29.91 -7.36 1.88
N VAL A 186 30.97 -6.55 2.05
CA VAL A 186 32.34 -7.06 2.30
C VAL A 186 32.37 -7.92 3.56
N LEU A 187 31.70 -7.46 4.62
CA LEU A 187 31.59 -8.20 5.87
C LEU A 187 30.86 -9.55 5.67
N PHE A 188 29.73 -9.57 4.98
CA PHE A 188 28.96 -10.79 4.70
C PHE A 188 29.61 -11.70 3.66
N ALA A 189 30.53 -11.18 2.84
CA ALA A 189 31.31 -11.98 1.91
C ALA A 189 32.37 -12.84 2.61
N ILE A 190 32.77 -12.53 3.86
CA ILE A 190 33.84 -13.26 4.57
C ILE A 190 33.58 -14.78 4.61
N PRO A 191 32.41 -15.29 5.06
CA PRO A 191 32.18 -16.74 5.10
C PRO A 191 32.16 -17.39 3.71
N ILE A 192 31.54 -16.72 2.72
CA ILE A 192 31.44 -17.22 1.34
C ILE A 192 32.82 -17.29 0.71
N MET A 193 33.59 -16.20 0.77
CA MET A 193 34.92 -16.13 0.16
C MET A 193 35.90 -17.08 0.85
N THR A 194 35.79 -17.27 2.17
CA THR A 194 36.58 -18.29 2.87
C THR A 194 36.27 -19.69 2.32
N ALA A 195 34.99 -20.01 2.11
CA ALA A 195 34.55 -21.27 1.50
C ALA A 195 34.97 -21.44 0.04
N VAL A 196 35.00 -20.35 -0.74
CA VAL A 196 35.53 -20.34 -2.10
C VAL A 196 37.02 -20.69 -2.07
N PHE A 197 37.82 -20.01 -1.25
CA PHE A 197 39.26 -20.21 -1.24
C PHE A 197 39.70 -21.56 -0.63
N SER A 198 38.93 -22.10 0.32
CA SER A 198 39.11 -23.44 0.86
C SER A 198 38.63 -24.56 -0.08
N GLY A 199 37.92 -24.23 -1.16
CA GLY A 199 37.34 -25.20 -2.09
C GLY A 199 36.17 -26.01 -1.50
N THR A 200 35.51 -25.49 -0.46
CA THR A 200 34.39 -26.15 0.21
C THR A 200 33.03 -25.53 -0.12
N ILE A 201 32.99 -24.42 -0.87
CA ILE A 201 31.73 -23.77 -1.27
C ILE A 201 30.89 -24.67 -2.20
N SER A 202 29.57 -24.46 -2.15
CA SER A 202 28.60 -25.07 -3.06
C SER A 202 27.49 -24.08 -3.39
N VAL A 203 26.70 -24.35 -4.44
CA VAL A 203 25.53 -23.54 -4.80
C VAL A 203 24.57 -23.40 -3.62
N GLY A 204 24.22 -24.53 -2.99
CA GLY A 204 23.38 -24.55 -1.81
C GLY A 204 23.94 -23.77 -0.62
N ALA A 205 25.27 -23.79 -0.39
CA ALA A 205 25.87 -23.13 0.75
C ALA A 205 25.71 -21.61 0.71
N TYR A 206 26.04 -20.94 -0.41
CA TYR A 206 25.83 -19.49 -0.50
C TYR A 206 24.35 -19.12 -0.61
N ALA A 207 23.54 -19.93 -1.30
CA ALA A 207 22.11 -19.65 -1.47
C ALA A 207 21.37 -19.69 -0.12
N VAL A 208 21.62 -20.73 0.70
CA VAL A 208 21.06 -20.85 2.05
C VAL A 208 21.56 -19.72 2.94
N TYR A 209 22.85 -19.41 2.90
CA TYR A 209 23.44 -18.39 3.76
C TYR A 209 22.90 -16.97 3.47
N ILE A 210 22.84 -16.58 2.21
CA ILE A 210 22.28 -15.27 1.83
C ILE A 210 20.77 -15.22 2.11
N THR A 211 20.04 -16.30 1.84
CA THR A 211 18.61 -16.38 2.19
C THR A 211 18.41 -16.26 3.70
N TYR A 212 19.30 -16.83 4.51
CA TYR A 212 19.30 -16.68 5.96
C TYR A 212 19.58 -15.23 6.40
N ILE A 213 20.56 -14.54 5.82
CA ILE A 213 20.82 -13.12 6.09
C ILE A 213 19.58 -12.28 5.78
N ASP A 214 18.98 -12.48 4.60
CA ASP A 214 17.77 -11.77 4.18
C ASP A 214 16.63 -12.05 5.18
N PHE A 215 16.38 -13.33 5.49
CA PHE A 215 15.33 -13.76 6.43
C PHE A 215 15.50 -13.09 7.80
N MET A 216 16.71 -13.15 8.35
CA MET A 216 16.99 -12.64 9.68
C MET A 216 16.85 -11.12 9.74
N ASN A 217 17.34 -10.41 8.73
CA ASN A 217 17.16 -8.96 8.61
C ASN A 217 15.68 -8.56 8.47
N TYR A 218 14.94 -9.23 7.59
CA TYR A 218 13.52 -8.96 7.37
C TYR A 218 12.68 -9.25 8.62
N MET A 219 12.97 -10.34 9.32
CA MET A 219 12.34 -10.67 10.59
C MET A 219 12.61 -9.58 11.63
N GLY A 220 13.87 -9.17 11.83
CA GLY A 220 14.21 -8.15 12.82
C GLY A 220 13.59 -6.77 12.57
N HIS A 221 13.34 -6.42 11.31
CA HIS A 221 12.73 -5.14 10.94
C HIS A 221 11.20 -5.18 10.83
N CYS A 222 10.56 -6.28 11.22
CA CYS A 222 9.10 -6.33 11.33
C CYS A 222 8.62 -5.49 12.53
N ASN A 223 7.62 -4.62 12.31
CA ASN A 223 6.97 -3.86 13.41
C ASN A 223 5.92 -4.69 14.18
N PHE A 224 6.09 -6.02 14.26
CA PHE A 224 5.26 -6.91 15.06
C PHE A 224 6.09 -8.05 15.64
N GLU A 225 5.75 -8.47 16.84
CA GLU A 225 6.42 -9.57 17.52
C GLU A 225 5.69 -10.89 17.24
N PHE A 226 6.42 -11.91 16.82
CA PHE A 226 5.86 -13.22 16.51
C PHE A 226 6.74 -14.40 16.95
N ILE A 227 7.90 -14.13 17.56
CA ILE A 227 8.76 -15.17 18.12
C ILE A 227 8.16 -15.62 19.45
N PRO A 228 7.64 -16.85 19.56
CA PRO A 228 6.93 -17.27 20.75
C PRO A 228 7.88 -17.50 21.93
N ASN A 229 7.49 -17.03 23.12
CA ASN A 229 8.28 -17.16 24.35
C ASN A 229 8.66 -18.62 24.69
N ARG A 230 7.85 -19.58 24.23
CA ARG A 230 8.13 -21.02 24.40
C ARG A 230 9.51 -21.43 23.88
N LEU A 231 10.00 -20.80 22.80
CA LEU A 231 11.33 -21.10 22.26
C LEU A 231 12.43 -20.77 23.27
N PHE A 232 12.36 -19.60 23.91
CA PHE A 232 13.34 -19.18 24.91
C PHE A 232 13.18 -19.92 26.25
N THR A 233 11.98 -20.39 26.60
CA THR A 233 11.83 -21.22 27.80
C THR A 233 12.30 -22.66 27.59
N LEU A 234 12.13 -23.23 26.40
CA LEU A 234 12.57 -24.60 26.08
C LEU A 234 14.08 -24.67 25.86
N PHE A 235 14.66 -23.64 25.25
CA PHE A 235 16.11 -23.54 25.05
C PHE A 235 16.61 -22.13 25.42
N PRO A 236 16.85 -21.85 26.71
CA PRO A 236 17.27 -20.53 27.21
C PRO A 236 18.48 -19.91 26.50
N PRO A 237 19.52 -20.67 26.09
CA PRO A 237 20.65 -20.10 25.36
C PRO A 237 20.25 -19.41 24.03
N LEU A 238 19.11 -19.77 23.43
CA LEU A 238 18.64 -19.18 22.17
C LEU A 238 18.48 -17.66 22.25
N LYS A 239 18.16 -17.11 23.44
CA LYS A 239 18.02 -15.66 23.65
C LYS A 239 19.28 -14.87 23.30
N PHE A 240 20.46 -15.51 23.39
CA PHE A 240 21.74 -14.90 23.04
C PHE A 240 22.13 -15.12 21.57
N LEU A 241 21.53 -16.11 20.91
CA LEU A 241 21.85 -16.53 19.54
C LEU A 241 20.82 -16.04 18.51
N LEU A 242 19.69 -15.50 18.95
CA LEU A 242 18.61 -15.04 18.11
C LEU A 242 17.93 -13.81 18.74
N TYR A 243 18.13 -12.66 18.12
CA TYR A 243 17.37 -11.45 18.41
C TYR A 243 15.91 -11.57 17.93
N THR A 244 15.04 -10.74 18.51
CA THR A 244 13.62 -10.67 18.16
C THR A 244 13.31 -9.37 17.40
N PRO A 245 12.18 -9.29 16.66
CA PRO A 245 11.75 -8.03 16.06
C PRO A 245 11.64 -6.89 17.09
N SER A 246 11.13 -7.19 18.29
CA SER A 246 11.09 -6.21 19.39
C SER A 246 12.46 -5.75 19.90
N PHE A 247 13.47 -6.63 19.91
CA PHE A 247 14.83 -6.27 20.28
C PHE A 247 15.42 -5.22 19.33
N HIS A 248 15.25 -5.44 18.02
CA HIS A 248 15.77 -4.55 16.99
C HIS A 248 14.96 -3.28 16.80
N SER A 249 13.64 -3.37 16.91
CA SER A 249 12.77 -2.18 16.88
C SER A 249 13.11 -1.22 18.03
N LEU A 250 13.53 -1.74 19.19
CA LEU A 250 14.01 -0.93 20.30
C LEU A 250 15.33 -0.21 19.97
N HIS A 251 16.20 -0.82 19.15
CA HIS A 251 17.39 -0.15 18.61
C HIS A 251 17.02 1.06 17.75
N HIS A 252 16.04 0.93 16.85
CA HIS A 252 15.54 2.02 15.99
C HIS A 252 14.81 3.14 16.73
N THR A 253 14.42 2.92 17.99
CA THR A 253 13.72 3.93 18.80
C THR A 253 14.59 4.57 19.88
N GLN A 254 15.59 3.85 20.40
CA GLN A 254 16.51 4.36 21.43
C GLN A 254 17.90 4.71 20.90
N PHE A 255 18.28 4.21 19.72
CA PHE A 255 19.53 4.43 18.96
C PHE A 255 20.82 3.96 19.63
N ARG A 256 20.89 3.89 20.97
CA ARG A 256 22.14 3.68 21.72
C ARG A 256 22.26 2.34 22.45
N THR A 257 21.46 1.37 22.04
CA THR A 257 21.35 0.05 22.67
C THR A 257 21.05 -1.00 21.62
N ASN A 258 21.25 -2.29 21.93
CA ASN A 258 20.85 -3.41 21.09
C ASN A 258 21.52 -3.37 19.70
N TYR A 259 22.85 -3.46 19.65
CA TYR A 259 23.67 -3.29 18.44
C TYR A 259 23.98 -4.58 17.67
N SER A 260 23.63 -5.76 18.21
CA SER A 260 23.89 -7.04 17.56
C SER A 260 23.30 -7.11 16.16
N LEU A 261 23.93 -7.91 15.28
CA LEU A 261 23.32 -8.28 14.01
C LEU A 261 22.15 -9.23 14.25
N PHE A 262 22.44 -10.51 14.54
CA PHE A 262 21.42 -11.53 14.81
C PHE A 262 21.57 -12.16 16.19
N MET A 263 22.76 -12.11 16.78
CA MET A 263 23.06 -12.74 18.07
C MET A 263 23.27 -11.67 19.16
N PRO A 264 22.28 -11.45 20.06
CA PRO A 264 22.40 -10.50 21.17
C PRO A 264 23.57 -10.75 22.13
N PHE A 265 24.23 -11.90 22.02
CA PHE A 265 25.40 -12.30 22.80
C PHE A 265 26.37 -11.15 23.13
N TYR A 266 26.78 -10.36 22.13
CA TYR A 266 27.71 -9.24 22.35
C TYR A 266 27.09 -8.05 23.09
N ASP A 267 25.79 -7.78 22.92
CA ASP A 267 25.12 -6.75 23.71
C ASP A 267 25.09 -7.10 25.19
N TYR A 268 24.95 -8.38 25.54
CA TYR A 268 25.03 -8.81 26.94
C TYR A 268 26.44 -8.70 27.49
N ILE A 269 27.46 -9.10 26.73
CA ILE A 269 28.88 -8.99 27.17
C ILE A 269 29.27 -7.55 27.43
N TYR A 270 28.91 -6.64 26.52
CA TYR A 270 29.30 -5.23 26.59
C TYR A 270 28.25 -4.33 27.25
N ALA A 271 27.23 -4.92 27.88
CA ALA A 271 26.17 -4.22 28.60
C ALA A 271 25.45 -3.13 27.78
N THR A 272 25.20 -3.41 26.50
CA THR A 272 24.45 -2.52 25.59
C THR A 272 22.99 -2.96 25.37
N VAL A 273 22.51 -3.99 26.06
CA VAL A 273 21.09 -4.36 26.06
C VAL A 273 20.24 -3.28 26.75
N HIS A 274 19.17 -2.82 26.10
CA HIS A 274 18.25 -1.89 26.74
C HIS A 274 17.45 -2.56 27.88
N LYS A 275 17.27 -1.84 28.99
CA LYS A 275 16.59 -2.34 30.19
C LYS A 275 15.13 -2.80 29.97
N THR A 276 14.45 -2.27 28.95
CA THR A 276 13.05 -2.61 28.64
C THR A 276 12.89 -3.66 27.54
N THR A 277 13.99 -4.28 27.08
CA THR A 277 13.96 -5.28 25.99
C THR A 277 12.96 -6.40 26.28
N ASP A 278 13.04 -7.02 27.46
CA ASP A 278 12.14 -8.13 27.82
C ASP A 278 10.69 -7.65 28.01
N ASP A 279 10.49 -6.50 28.65
CA ASP A 279 9.16 -5.92 28.85
C ASP A 279 8.46 -5.61 27.52
N LEU A 280 9.19 -5.04 26.55
CA LEU A 280 8.65 -4.74 25.22
C LEU A 280 8.29 -6.04 24.49
N TYR A 281 9.15 -7.04 24.54
CA TYR A 281 8.88 -8.35 23.95
C TYR A 281 7.59 -8.99 24.50
N PHE A 282 7.45 -9.05 25.83
CA PHE A 282 6.27 -9.64 26.46
C PHE A 282 4.99 -8.82 26.24
N LYS A 283 5.07 -7.49 26.25
CA LYS A 283 3.92 -6.62 25.98
C LYS A 283 3.45 -6.76 24.54
N SER A 284 4.37 -6.74 23.58
CA SER A 284 4.05 -6.92 22.16
C SER A 284 3.41 -8.28 21.91
N LEU A 285 3.95 -9.39 22.42
CA LEU A 285 3.34 -10.72 22.23
C LEU A 285 1.90 -10.84 22.74
N LYS A 286 1.54 -10.11 23.79
CA LYS A 286 0.21 -10.16 24.42
C LYS A 286 -0.78 -9.17 23.80
N ARG A 287 -0.36 -8.35 22.85
CA ARG A 287 -1.19 -7.31 22.27
C ARG A 287 -2.18 -7.92 21.26
N ASP A 288 -3.45 -7.79 21.56
CA ASP A 288 -4.56 -8.22 20.72
C ASP A 288 -4.70 -7.38 19.43
N GLU A 289 -5.56 -7.84 18.53
CA GLU A 289 -5.95 -7.10 17.32
C GLU A 289 -6.48 -5.70 17.66
N GLU A 290 -6.10 -4.72 16.84
CA GLU A 290 -6.53 -3.34 17.02
C GLU A 290 -7.99 -3.18 16.59
N LEU A 291 -8.84 -2.72 17.53
CA LEU A 291 -10.23 -2.39 17.25
C LEU A 291 -10.30 -1.08 16.44
N ALA A 292 -11.05 -1.10 15.34
CA ALA A 292 -11.32 0.07 14.53
C ALA A 292 -12.63 0.73 14.94
N ASP A 293 -12.61 2.06 15.10
CA ASP A 293 -13.81 2.88 15.26
C ASP A 293 -14.56 3.04 13.94
N VAL A 294 -13.83 3.09 12.82
CA VAL A 294 -14.38 3.25 11.47
C VAL A 294 -13.80 2.21 10.52
N VAL A 295 -14.67 1.54 9.77
CA VAL A 295 -14.26 0.63 8.69
C VAL A 295 -14.69 1.19 7.35
N HIS A 296 -13.78 1.23 6.38
CA HIS A 296 -14.10 1.50 4.98
C HIS A 296 -14.03 0.21 4.18
N LEU A 297 -15.18 -0.26 3.70
CA LEU A 297 -15.30 -1.50 2.94
C LEU A 297 -15.23 -1.21 1.44
N THR A 298 -14.10 -1.55 0.82
CA THR A 298 -13.85 -1.38 -0.61
C THR A 298 -13.77 -2.74 -1.33
N HIS A 299 -13.48 -2.74 -2.62
CA HIS A 299 -13.20 -3.95 -3.39
C HIS A 299 -12.15 -3.67 -4.47
N LEU A 300 -11.64 -4.73 -5.10
CA LEU A 300 -10.68 -4.61 -6.19
C LEU A 300 -11.37 -4.04 -7.44
N THR A 301 -10.71 -3.17 -8.19
CA THR A 301 -11.31 -2.56 -9.39
C THR A 301 -11.01 -3.39 -10.63
N THR A 302 -9.74 -3.45 -11.01
CA THR A 302 -9.20 -4.27 -12.11
C THR A 302 -8.24 -5.36 -11.57
N PRO A 303 -7.88 -6.38 -12.36
CA PRO A 303 -6.92 -7.41 -11.92
C PRO A 303 -5.59 -6.86 -11.37
N ASP A 304 -5.10 -5.75 -11.93
CA ASP A 304 -3.86 -5.10 -11.48
C ASP A 304 -4.03 -4.23 -10.22
N SER A 305 -5.27 -3.88 -9.84
CA SER A 305 -5.53 -3.04 -8.64
C SER A 305 -5.05 -3.68 -7.33
N ILE A 306 -4.93 -5.02 -7.28
CA ILE A 306 -4.38 -5.73 -6.11
C ILE A 306 -2.94 -5.30 -5.80
N TYR A 307 -2.17 -4.92 -6.82
CA TYR A 307 -0.78 -4.49 -6.67
C TYR A 307 -0.64 -3.05 -6.17
N HIS A 308 -1.71 -2.27 -6.28
CA HIS A 308 -1.83 -0.91 -5.74
C HIS A 308 -2.39 -0.90 -4.31
N LEU A 309 -2.84 -2.03 -3.78
CA LEU A 309 -3.11 -2.14 -2.34
C LEU A 309 -1.80 -2.03 -1.57
N ARG A 310 -1.85 -1.55 -0.32
CA ARG A 310 -0.68 -1.48 0.57
C ARG A 310 0.04 -2.82 0.71
N LEU A 311 -0.70 -3.93 0.68
CA LEU A 311 -0.17 -5.29 0.74
C LEU A 311 0.60 -5.71 -0.52
N GLY A 312 0.40 -5.01 -1.64
CA GLY A 312 1.10 -5.22 -2.91
C GLY A 312 2.46 -4.51 -2.94
N PHE A 313 2.76 -3.84 -4.05
CA PHE A 313 4.04 -3.15 -4.24
C PHE A 313 3.98 -1.76 -3.62
N ALA A 314 4.93 -1.45 -2.72
CA ALA A 314 5.01 -0.15 -2.05
C ALA A 314 4.98 1.03 -3.02
N GLU A 315 5.76 0.93 -4.09
CA GLU A 315 5.86 1.97 -5.12
C GLU A 315 4.50 2.22 -5.79
N LEU A 316 3.83 1.15 -6.24
CA LEU A 316 2.54 1.27 -6.92
C LEU A 316 1.46 1.77 -5.97
N ALA A 317 1.41 1.24 -4.76
CA ALA A 317 0.45 1.66 -3.74
C ALA A 317 0.62 3.14 -3.37
N SER A 318 1.84 3.68 -3.44
CA SER A 318 2.10 5.10 -3.14
C SER A 318 1.70 6.07 -4.25
N ARG A 319 1.17 5.57 -5.37
CA ARG A 319 0.83 6.35 -6.57
C ARG A 319 -0.63 6.12 -6.95
N PRO A 320 -1.29 7.11 -7.56
CA PRO A 320 -2.60 6.91 -8.17
C PRO A 320 -2.60 5.69 -9.08
N HIS A 321 -3.62 4.85 -8.94
CA HIS A 321 -3.79 3.67 -9.76
C HIS A 321 -3.86 4.06 -11.24
N ASN A 322 -2.92 3.49 -12.01
CA ASN A 322 -2.88 3.57 -13.45
C ASN A 322 -2.52 2.18 -14.00
N SER A 323 -3.37 1.64 -14.86
CA SER A 323 -3.15 0.30 -15.41
C SER A 323 -2.02 0.35 -16.43
N THR A 324 -1.00 -0.51 -16.25
CA THR A 324 0.12 -0.63 -17.18
C THR A 324 0.18 -2.05 -17.72
N TRP A 325 0.53 -2.20 -19.00
CA TRP A 325 0.52 -3.49 -19.68
C TRP A 325 1.42 -4.54 -19.01
N ASN A 326 2.53 -4.10 -18.39
CA ASN A 326 3.47 -4.97 -17.69
C ASN A 326 2.83 -5.74 -16.52
N LEU A 327 1.86 -5.16 -15.82
CA LEU A 327 1.19 -5.80 -14.68
C LEU A 327 0.30 -6.95 -15.12
N ASN A 328 -0.11 -7.00 -16.39
CA ASN A 328 -0.89 -8.11 -16.94
C ASN A 328 -0.09 -9.43 -16.94
N LEU A 329 1.25 -9.37 -16.96
CA LEU A 329 2.12 -10.54 -16.83
C LEU A 329 1.97 -11.23 -15.46
N LEU A 330 1.53 -10.48 -14.44
CA LEU A 330 1.30 -11.00 -13.09
C LEU A 330 -0.15 -11.51 -12.91
N SER A 331 -0.98 -11.51 -13.95
CA SER A 331 -2.38 -11.95 -13.85
C SER A 331 -2.58 -13.37 -13.29
N PRO A 332 -1.71 -14.38 -13.52
CA PRO A 332 -1.87 -15.69 -12.88
C PRO A 332 -1.76 -15.61 -11.35
N ILE A 333 -0.87 -14.74 -10.85
CA ILE A 333 -0.68 -14.49 -9.41
C ILE A 333 -1.91 -13.77 -8.85
N THR A 334 -2.44 -12.78 -9.57
CA THR A 334 -3.68 -12.09 -9.19
C THR A 334 -4.82 -13.09 -8.95
N MET A 335 -5.04 -14.01 -9.90
CA MET A 335 -6.11 -15.01 -9.79
C MET A 335 -5.92 -15.92 -8.57
N LEU A 336 -4.69 -16.40 -8.34
CA LEU A 336 -4.36 -17.22 -7.18
C LEU A 336 -4.61 -16.49 -5.86
N LEU A 337 -4.19 -15.23 -5.76
CA LEU A 337 -4.40 -14.42 -4.55
C LEU A 337 -5.89 -14.24 -4.25
N THR A 338 -6.71 -13.91 -5.25
CA THR A 338 -8.16 -13.78 -5.04
C THR A 338 -8.87 -15.08 -4.68
N TRP A 339 -8.31 -16.22 -5.06
CA TRP A 339 -8.84 -17.52 -4.65
C TRP A 339 -8.48 -17.85 -3.19
N ILE A 340 -7.27 -17.49 -2.75
CA ILE A 340 -6.81 -17.67 -1.36
C ILE A 340 -7.59 -16.77 -0.41
N TYR A 341 -7.78 -15.49 -0.78
CA TYR A 341 -8.63 -14.57 -0.05
C TYR A 341 -10.08 -14.84 -0.44
N GLY A 342 -10.69 -15.90 0.08
CA GLY A 342 -12.13 -16.16 -0.09
C GLY A 342 -13.03 -15.26 0.77
N ARG A 343 -12.44 -14.32 1.54
CA ARG A 343 -13.11 -13.47 2.53
C ARG A 343 -12.55 -12.06 2.51
N THR A 344 -13.32 -11.14 3.10
CA THR A 344 -12.88 -9.76 3.37
C THR A 344 -11.60 -9.74 4.20
N PHE A 345 -10.62 -8.91 3.81
CA PHE A 345 -9.34 -8.79 4.50
C PHE A 345 -8.95 -7.33 4.73
N ILE A 346 -8.18 -7.09 5.79
CA ILE A 346 -7.70 -5.76 6.16
C ILE A 346 -6.54 -5.38 5.24
N VAL A 347 -6.63 -4.22 4.60
CA VAL A 347 -5.63 -3.70 3.66
C VAL A 347 -4.67 -2.74 4.36
N GLU A 348 -5.22 -1.82 5.16
CA GLU A 348 -4.48 -0.77 5.82
C GLU A 348 -5.25 -0.29 7.06
N SER A 349 -4.53 0.35 7.97
CA SER A 349 -5.08 1.06 9.14
C SER A 349 -4.64 2.52 9.10
N ASN A 350 -5.48 3.43 9.56
CA ASN A 350 -5.15 4.86 9.68
C ASN A 350 -5.63 5.38 11.02
N GLN A 351 -5.11 6.52 11.44
CA GLN A 351 -5.54 7.16 12.68
C GLN A 351 -5.72 8.65 12.46
N ILE A 352 -6.83 9.20 12.95
CA ILE A 352 -7.05 10.64 13.03
C ILE A 352 -7.45 10.97 14.47
N GLU A 353 -6.65 11.82 15.11
CA GLU A 353 -6.80 12.13 16.53
C GLU A 353 -6.87 10.85 17.40
N LYS A 354 -8.04 10.52 17.95
CA LYS A 354 -8.28 9.32 18.76
C LYS A 354 -9.02 8.22 18.01
N LEU A 355 -9.49 8.47 16.79
CA LEU A 355 -10.24 7.50 16.00
C LEU A 355 -9.31 6.61 15.20
N LYS A 356 -9.51 5.30 15.36
CA LYS A 356 -8.80 4.27 14.60
C LYS A 356 -9.65 3.83 13.42
N MET A 357 -9.02 3.73 12.26
CA MET A 357 -9.70 3.43 11.01
C MET A 357 -9.03 2.25 10.33
N GLN A 358 -9.83 1.43 9.65
CA GLN A 358 -9.32 0.35 8.81
C GLN A 358 -9.99 0.38 7.44
N THR A 359 -9.24 0.04 6.41
CA THR A 359 -9.79 -0.26 5.08
C THR A 359 -9.81 -1.76 4.91
N TRP A 360 -10.99 -2.29 4.61
CA TRP A 360 -11.21 -3.71 4.34
C TRP A 360 -11.52 -3.88 2.86
N ALA A 361 -10.93 -4.88 2.21
CA ALA A 361 -11.19 -5.18 0.81
C ALA A 361 -11.95 -6.49 0.65
N ILE A 362 -12.98 -6.45 -0.19
CA ILE A 362 -13.62 -7.63 -0.73
C ILE A 362 -12.78 -8.11 -1.93
N PRO A 363 -12.40 -9.41 -1.97
CA PRO A 363 -11.57 -10.01 -3.02
C PRO A 363 -12.38 -10.26 -4.32
N LYS A 364 -13.06 -9.22 -4.80
CA LYS A 364 -13.90 -9.23 -6.01
C LYS A 364 -13.57 -8.01 -6.88
N PHE A 365 -13.46 -8.23 -8.18
CA PHE A 365 -13.21 -7.20 -9.19
C PHE A 365 -14.50 -6.58 -9.73
N ASN A 366 -14.42 -5.39 -10.33
CA ASN A 366 -15.55 -4.68 -10.95
C ASN A 366 -16.40 -5.60 -11.84
N VAL A 367 -15.76 -6.42 -12.69
CA VAL A 367 -16.45 -7.33 -13.62
C VAL A 367 -17.38 -8.31 -12.87
N GLN A 368 -17.00 -8.75 -11.67
CA GLN A 368 -17.81 -9.69 -10.90
C GLN A 368 -19.06 -9.04 -10.31
N TYR A 369 -19.04 -7.74 -10.00
CA TYR A 369 -20.24 -7.00 -9.58
C TYR A 369 -21.27 -6.84 -10.70
N LEU A 370 -20.83 -6.94 -11.96
CA LEU A 370 -21.72 -6.88 -13.13
C LEU A 370 -22.39 -8.23 -13.44
N LEU A 371 -21.93 -9.31 -12.80
CA LEU A 371 -22.46 -10.66 -13.03
C LEU A 371 -23.57 -10.99 -12.04
N GLN A 372 -24.80 -11.14 -12.53
CA GLN A 372 -25.98 -11.38 -11.67
C GLN A 372 -25.83 -12.59 -10.74
N TRP A 373 -25.17 -13.67 -11.18
CA TRP A 373 -24.96 -14.88 -10.38
C TRP A 373 -23.96 -14.70 -9.22
N GLN A 374 -23.17 -13.62 -9.21
CA GLN A 374 -22.25 -13.28 -8.11
C GLN A 374 -22.92 -12.42 -7.02
N THR A 375 -24.10 -11.85 -7.29
CA THR A 375 -24.82 -10.90 -6.41
C THR A 375 -24.99 -11.44 -4.98
N GLU A 376 -25.42 -12.70 -4.83
CA GLU A 376 -25.63 -13.32 -3.53
C GLU A 376 -24.31 -13.50 -2.76
N SER A 377 -23.26 -13.97 -3.44
CA SER A 377 -21.92 -14.13 -2.86
C SER A 377 -21.35 -12.80 -2.38
N ILE A 378 -21.51 -11.73 -3.17
CA ILE A 378 -21.03 -10.39 -2.83
C ILE A 378 -21.80 -9.82 -1.64
N ASN A 379 -23.14 -9.89 -1.66
CA ASN A 379 -23.97 -9.42 -0.54
C ASN A 379 -23.66 -10.18 0.76
N SER A 380 -23.39 -11.48 0.68
CA SER A 380 -22.97 -12.29 1.82
C SER A 380 -21.64 -11.80 2.43
N LEU A 381 -20.65 -11.47 1.59
CA LEU A 381 -19.36 -10.92 2.04
C LEU A 381 -19.51 -9.53 2.68
N ILE A 382 -20.38 -8.67 2.13
CA ILE A 382 -20.67 -7.36 2.69
C ILE A 382 -21.38 -7.50 4.05
N GLU A 383 -22.38 -8.39 4.14
CA GLU A 383 -23.14 -8.64 5.36
C GLU A 383 -22.26 -9.26 6.46
N GLU A 384 -21.35 -10.19 6.11
CA GLU A 384 -20.34 -10.73 7.02
C GLU A 384 -19.42 -9.61 7.54
N ALA A 385 -18.96 -8.71 6.66
CA ALA A 385 -18.12 -7.57 7.06
C ALA A 385 -18.85 -6.62 8.02
N ILE A 386 -20.11 -6.27 7.74
CA ILE A 386 -20.93 -5.43 8.62
C ILE A 386 -21.11 -6.09 9.98
N THR A 387 -21.46 -7.38 10.00
CA THR A 387 -21.67 -8.13 11.25
C THR A 387 -20.37 -8.26 12.05
N ASN A 388 -19.24 -8.49 11.38
CA ASN A 388 -17.93 -8.56 12.05
C ASN A 388 -17.53 -7.21 12.65
N ALA A 389 -17.75 -6.11 11.92
CA ALA A 389 -17.50 -4.77 12.42
C ALA A 389 -18.37 -4.46 13.65
N ASP A 390 -19.65 -4.83 13.63
CA ASP A 390 -20.58 -4.69 14.75
C ASP A 390 -20.12 -5.46 15.99
N GLN A 391 -19.74 -6.72 15.82
CA GLN A 391 -19.23 -7.58 16.90
C GLN A 391 -17.94 -7.03 17.53
N LYS A 392 -17.08 -6.40 16.71
CA LYS A 392 -15.86 -5.72 17.17
C LYS A 392 -16.11 -4.34 17.79
N GLY A 393 -17.36 -3.89 17.87
CA GLY A 393 -17.73 -2.60 18.45
C GLY A 393 -17.37 -1.40 17.57
N CYS A 394 -17.24 -1.60 16.26
CA CYS A 394 -17.04 -0.52 15.30
C CYS A 394 -18.22 0.46 15.35
N LYS A 395 -17.92 1.76 15.29
CA LYS A 395 -18.95 2.81 15.34
C LYS A 395 -19.60 2.98 13.98
N VAL A 396 -18.80 3.00 12.91
CA VAL A 396 -19.26 3.30 11.55
C VAL A 396 -18.61 2.37 10.53
N LEU A 397 -19.39 1.80 9.63
CA LEU A 397 -18.90 1.11 8.43
C LEU A 397 -19.38 1.83 7.18
N THR A 398 -18.44 2.17 6.30
CA THR A 398 -18.74 2.77 4.99
C THR A 398 -18.67 1.77 3.86
N LEU A 399 -19.58 1.91 2.90
CA LEU A 399 -19.64 1.08 1.70
C LEU A 399 -19.00 1.83 0.53
N GLY A 400 -17.75 1.49 0.20
CA GLY A 400 -17.01 2.06 -0.93
C GLY A 400 -17.26 1.32 -2.24
N LEU A 401 -17.08 2.03 -3.35
CA LEU A 401 -17.26 1.54 -4.72
C LEU A 401 -18.61 0.83 -4.91
N LEU A 402 -18.66 -0.27 -5.66
CA LEU A 402 -19.91 -0.96 -6.00
C LEU A 402 -20.58 -1.67 -4.81
N ASN A 403 -19.99 -1.63 -3.61
CA ASN A 403 -20.57 -2.21 -2.38
C ASN A 403 -21.87 -1.53 -1.95
N GLN A 404 -22.22 -0.36 -2.51
CA GLN A 404 -23.46 0.37 -2.25
C GLN A 404 -24.39 0.44 -3.47
N GLY A 405 -24.28 -0.50 -4.42
CA GLY A 405 -25.12 -0.51 -5.61
C GLY A 405 -26.62 -0.61 -5.31
N GLU A 406 -27.44 0.18 -6.00
CA GLU A 406 -28.90 0.18 -5.82
C GLU A 406 -29.52 -1.20 -6.08
N GLU A 407 -29.18 -1.79 -7.22
CA GLU A 407 -29.67 -3.11 -7.65
C GLU A 407 -29.07 -4.24 -6.79
N LEU A 408 -27.89 -4.00 -6.20
CA LEU A 408 -27.18 -4.98 -5.37
C LEU A 408 -27.82 -5.07 -3.97
N ASN A 409 -27.99 -3.94 -3.30
CA ASN A 409 -28.37 -3.89 -1.89
C ASN A 409 -29.13 -2.63 -1.46
N LYS A 410 -29.69 -1.88 -2.41
CA LYS A 410 -30.41 -0.63 -2.16
C LYS A 410 -29.59 0.32 -1.28
N TYR A 411 -28.34 0.58 -1.67
CA TYR A 411 -27.44 1.47 -0.92
C TYR A 411 -27.29 1.04 0.55
N GLY A 412 -27.19 -0.27 0.81
CA GLY A 412 -27.03 -0.84 2.16
C GLY A 412 -28.31 -1.04 2.99
N GLU A 413 -29.48 -0.60 2.51
CA GLU A 413 -30.74 -0.69 3.26
C GLU A 413 -31.11 -2.13 3.65
N ILE A 414 -30.83 -3.10 2.77
CA ILE A 414 -31.18 -4.50 3.01
C ILE A 414 -30.51 -5.06 4.28
N TYR A 415 -29.32 -4.59 4.62
CA TYR A 415 -28.56 -5.10 5.77
C TYR A 415 -29.17 -4.63 7.09
N ILE A 416 -29.72 -3.41 7.09
CA ILE A 416 -30.43 -2.85 8.24
C ILE A 416 -31.77 -3.57 8.44
N GLN A 417 -32.48 -3.87 7.35
CA GLN A 417 -33.73 -4.63 7.40
C GLN A 417 -33.51 -6.06 7.93
N ARG A 418 -32.42 -6.72 7.49
CA ARG A 418 -32.06 -8.06 7.96
C ARG A 418 -31.53 -8.08 9.39
N ASN A 419 -30.82 -7.03 9.80
CA ASN A 419 -30.15 -6.93 11.09
C ASN A 419 -30.58 -5.67 11.85
N PRO A 420 -31.83 -5.58 12.34
CA PRO A 420 -32.38 -4.36 12.94
C PRO A 420 -31.72 -3.96 14.28
N LYS A 421 -30.87 -4.83 14.85
CA LYS A 421 -30.17 -4.60 16.13
C LYS A 421 -28.72 -4.14 15.94
N LEU A 422 -28.28 -3.85 14.72
CA LEU A 422 -26.91 -3.36 14.46
C LEU A 422 -26.62 -2.10 15.29
N LYS A 423 -25.48 -2.12 15.98
CA LYS A 423 -24.91 -0.98 16.72
C LYS A 423 -23.99 -0.16 15.83
N VAL A 424 -23.28 -0.79 14.91
CA VAL A 424 -22.50 -0.11 13.87
C VAL A 424 -23.43 0.67 12.94
N ARG A 425 -23.06 1.91 12.59
CA ARG A 425 -23.78 2.71 11.61
C ARG A 425 -23.26 2.40 10.20
N VAL A 426 -24.12 1.85 9.34
CA VAL A 426 -23.84 1.75 7.91
C VAL A 426 -24.03 3.12 7.24
N VAL A 427 -22.99 3.59 6.53
CA VAL A 427 -22.94 4.89 5.87
C VAL A 427 -22.49 4.71 4.42
N ASP A 428 -23.36 4.98 3.46
CA ASP A 428 -22.97 4.94 2.05
C ASP A 428 -22.22 6.20 1.62
N GLY A 429 -22.38 7.33 2.32
CA GLY A 429 -21.61 8.56 2.14
C GLY A 429 -22.09 9.50 1.04
N SER A 430 -23.29 9.27 0.51
CA SER A 430 -23.87 10.03 -0.60
C SER A 430 -24.06 11.52 -0.31
N SER A 431 -24.35 11.88 0.95
CA SER A 431 -24.60 13.27 1.35
C SER A 431 -23.34 14.12 1.21
N LEU A 432 -22.18 13.59 1.64
CA LEU A 432 -20.91 14.27 1.45
C LEU A 432 -20.48 14.28 -0.02
N ALA A 433 -20.72 13.20 -0.77
CA ALA A 433 -20.42 13.18 -2.20
C ALA A 433 -21.18 14.29 -2.96
N VAL A 434 -22.49 14.46 -2.66
CA VAL A 434 -23.30 15.56 -3.21
C VAL A 434 -22.78 16.92 -2.74
N ALA A 435 -22.42 17.08 -1.46
CA ALA A 435 -21.84 18.32 -0.96
C ALA A 435 -20.56 18.71 -1.71
N VAL A 436 -19.64 17.76 -1.94
CA VAL A 436 -18.39 17.97 -2.69
C VAL A 436 -18.69 18.44 -4.11
N VAL A 437 -19.60 17.75 -4.82
CA VAL A 437 -19.97 18.12 -6.20
C VAL A 437 -20.56 19.53 -6.24
N LEU A 438 -21.49 19.85 -5.34
CA LEU A 438 -22.13 21.17 -5.28
C LEU A 438 -21.16 22.31 -4.97
N ASN A 439 -20.07 22.04 -4.26
CA ASN A 439 -19.02 23.02 -3.94
C ASN A 439 -17.93 23.10 -5.02
N ASN A 440 -17.82 22.10 -5.89
CA ASN A 440 -16.94 22.13 -7.06
C ASN A 440 -17.56 22.91 -8.24
N ILE A 441 -18.87 23.15 -8.22
CA ILE A 441 -19.53 23.99 -9.24
C ILE A 441 -19.08 25.45 -9.04
N PRO A 442 -18.54 26.11 -10.09
CA PRO A 442 -18.17 27.51 -10.02
C PRO A 442 -19.32 28.40 -9.56
N LYS A 443 -19.04 29.35 -8.65
CA LYS A 443 -20.08 30.22 -8.04
C LYS A 443 -20.87 31.07 -9.05
N PHE A 444 -20.30 31.32 -10.23
CA PHE A 444 -20.94 32.08 -11.31
C PHE A 444 -21.80 31.22 -12.23
N ALA A 445 -21.87 29.90 -12.02
CA ALA A 445 -22.62 28.99 -12.86
C ALA A 445 -24.13 29.22 -12.70
N THR A 446 -24.79 29.59 -13.79
CA THR A 446 -26.26 29.73 -13.87
C THR A 446 -26.94 28.51 -14.48
N GLN A 447 -26.17 27.67 -15.19
CA GLN A 447 -26.63 26.47 -15.86
C GLN A 447 -25.61 25.33 -15.76
N VAL A 448 -26.10 24.10 -15.63
CA VAL A 448 -25.30 22.88 -15.66
C VAL A 448 -25.98 21.81 -16.49
N LEU A 449 -25.21 20.91 -17.07
CA LEU A 449 -25.74 19.70 -17.70
C LEU A 449 -25.63 18.51 -16.73
N LEU A 450 -26.69 17.74 -16.54
CA LEU A 450 -26.68 16.51 -15.75
C LEU A 450 -26.83 15.28 -16.66
N THR A 451 -25.85 14.38 -16.64
CA THR A 451 -25.84 13.18 -17.50
C THR A 451 -25.24 11.94 -16.80
N GLY A 452 -25.36 10.77 -17.42
CA GLY A 452 -25.06 9.46 -16.84
C GLY A 452 -26.29 8.79 -16.20
N LYS A 453 -26.07 7.75 -15.40
CA LYS A 453 -27.11 6.99 -14.67
C LYS A 453 -27.68 7.86 -13.54
N PHE A 454 -29.00 8.03 -13.53
CA PHE A 454 -29.68 8.81 -12.50
C PHE A 454 -29.92 7.97 -11.25
N THR A 455 -28.87 7.90 -10.43
CA THR A 455 -28.90 7.32 -9.07
C THR A 455 -29.46 8.33 -8.07
N LYS A 456 -29.60 7.94 -6.79
CA LYS A 456 -30.05 8.86 -5.74
C LYS A 456 -29.20 10.15 -5.63
N LEU A 457 -27.90 10.10 -5.96
CA LEU A 457 -27.04 11.29 -6.00
C LEU A 457 -27.50 12.28 -7.08
N ALA A 458 -27.89 11.78 -8.27
CA ALA A 458 -28.37 12.63 -9.36
C ALA A 458 -29.68 13.35 -8.96
N PHE A 459 -30.59 12.66 -8.28
CA PHE A 459 -31.82 13.27 -7.75
C PHE A 459 -31.53 14.29 -6.65
N ALA A 460 -30.60 13.99 -5.73
CA ALA A 460 -30.20 14.91 -4.67
C ALA A 460 -29.51 16.17 -5.22
N LEU A 461 -28.67 16.02 -6.24
CA LEU A 461 -28.07 17.13 -6.99
C LEU A 461 -29.15 17.96 -7.67
N TYR A 462 -30.07 17.32 -8.40
CA TYR A 462 -31.17 18.01 -9.08
C TYR A 462 -32.00 18.87 -8.11
N HIS A 463 -32.37 18.32 -6.95
CA HIS A 463 -33.13 19.04 -5.92
C HIS A 463 -32.32 20.22 -5.34
N SER A 464 -31.04 19.99 -5.02
CA SER A 464 -30.18 21.01 -4.41
C SER A 464 -29.87 22.16 -5.37
N LEU A 465 -29.67 21.86 -6.65
CA LEU A 465 -29.43 22.85 -7.70
C LEU A 465 -30.70 23.64 -8.03
N SER A 466 -31.85 22.98 -8.08
CA SER A 466 -33.14 23.64 -8.28
C SER A 466 -33.44 24.64 -7.16
N LYS A 467 -33.14 24.29 -5.90
CA LYS A 467 -33.23 25.22 -4.76
C LYS A 467 -32.30 26.43 -4.87
N ARG A 468 -31.15 26.28 -5.54
CA ARG A 468 -30.20 27.38 -5.82
C ARG A 468 -30.59 28.21 -7.04
N GLY A 469 -31.69 27.88 -7.73
CA GLY A 469 -32.12 28.55 -8.96
C GLY A 469 -31.22 28.30 -10.16
N ILE A 470 -30.40 27.24 -10.12
CA ILE A 470 -29.52 26.87 -11.25
C ILE A 470 -30.34 26.07 -12.26
N GLN A 471 -30.22 26.43 -13.54
CA GLN A 471 -30.86 25.71 -14.63
C GLN A 471 -30.13 24.39 -14.91
N ILE A 472 -30.88 23.31 -15.10
CA ILE A 472 -30.37 21.95 -15.23
C ILE A 472 -30.81 21.42 -16.59
N GLY A 473 -29.82 21.28 -17.49
CA GLY A 473 -30.02 20.63 -18.78
C GLY A 473 -29.88 19.12 -18.66
N VAL A 474 -30.73 18.38 -19.38
CA VAL A 474 -30.58 16.93 -19.59
C VAL A 474 -30.62 16.61 -21.08
N LEU A 475 -29.81 15.63 -21.50
CA LEU A 475 -29.69 15.25 -22.92
C LEU A 475 -30.79 14.29 -23.39
N ASN A 476 -31.40 13.54 -22.47
CA ASN A 476 -32.32 12.45 -22.78
C ASN A 476 -33.74 12.75 -22.28
N GLU A 477 -34.74 12.59 -23.15
CA GLU A 477 -36.16 12.79 -22.81
C GLU A 477 -36.65 11.86 -21.68
N GLN A 478 -36.12 10.64 -21.59
CA GLN A 478 -36.42 9.73 -20.48
C GLN A 478 -35.87 10.27 -19.15
N HIS A 479 -34.67 10.84 -19.17
CA HIS A 479 -34.06 11.48 -17.99
C HIS A 479 -34.85 12.72 -17.57
N TYR A 480 -35.29 13.53 -18.54
CA TYR A 480 -36.19 14.65 -18.31
C TYR A 480 -37.48 14.19 -17.63
N LYS A 481 -38.17 13.19 -18.18
CA LYS A 481 -39.41 12.63 -17.61
C LYS A 481 -39.20 12.09 -16.19
N LYS A 482 -38.08 11.40 -15.92
CA LYS A 482 -37.75 10.87 -14.59
C LYS A 482 -37.58 11.99 -13.55
N LEU A 483 -36.82 13.04 -13.85
CA LEU A 483 -36.61 14.16 -12.92
C LEU A 483 -37.87 15.00 -12.74
N ASN A 484 -38.58 15.28 -13.84
CA ASN A 484 -39.81 16.07 -13.79
C ASN A 484 -40.88 15.38 -12.93
N LYS A 485 -41.01 14.05 -13.03
CA LYS A 485 -41.92 13.28 -12.16
C LYS A 485 -41.51 13.29 -10.69
N ALA A 486 -40.22 13.41 -10.41
CA ALA A 486 -39.68 13.42 -9.05
C ALA A 486 -39.86 14.78 -8.34
N SER A 487 -40.28 15.84 -9.05
CA SER A 487 -40.41 17.18 -8.48
C SER A 487 -41.55 17.97 -9.10
N ASN A 488 -42.64 18.12 -8.35
CA ASN A 488 -43.77 18.97 -8.73
C ASN A 488 -43.59 20.46 -8.36
N ASN A 489 -42.46 20.85 -7.75
CA ASN A 489 -42.33 22.15 -7.06
C ASN A 489 -41.29 23.12 -7.67
N TYR A 490 -40.59 22.73 -8.75
CA TYR A 490 -39.53 23.56 -9.36
C TYR A 490 -39.80 23.78 -10.86
N GLU A 491 -40.92 24.41 -11.18
CA GLU A 491 -41.23 24.79 -12.56
C GLU A 491 -40.15 25.75 -13.11
N GLY A 492 -39.57 25.43 -14.26
CA GLY A 492 -38.61 26.28 -14.98
C GLY A 492 -37.12 26.02 -14.75
N THR A 493 -36.73 25.17 -13.80
CA THR A 493 -35.30 24.85 -13.56
C THR A 493 -34.79 23.71 -14.44
N LEU A 494 -35.67 22.83 -14.94
CA LEU A 494 -35.30 21.68 -15.77
C LEU A 494 -35.55 21.97 -17.24
N VAL A 495 -34.54 21.75 -18.10
CA VAL A 495 -34.66 21.93 -19.55
C VAL A 495 -34.15 20.71 -20.31
N LEU A 496 -34.83 20.37 -21.39
CA LEU A 496 -34.29 19.44 -22.38
C LEU A 496 -33.25 20.22 -23.20
N ALA A 497 -31.99 19.78 -23.16
CA ALA A 497 -30.92 20.51 -23.83
C ALA A 497 -31.01 20.30 -25.36
N GLU A 498 -31.47 21.33 -26.08
CA GLU A 498 -31.50 21.36 -27.55
C GLU A 498 -30.09 21.62 -28.11
N GLY A 499 -29.31 20.55 -28.25
CA GLY A 499 -27.94 20.65 -28.74
C GLY A 499 -26.96 21.22 -27.70
N HIS A 500 -25.67 21.06 -27.99
CA HIS A 500 -24.61 21.01 -26.97
C HIS A 500 -24.02 22.38 -26.63
N SER A 501 -24.61 23.51 -27.04
CA SER A 501 -23.87 24.76 -27.26
C SER A 501 -23.75 25.72 -26.07
N HIS A 502 -24.38 25.49 -24.90
CA HIS A 502 -24.43 26.53 -23.85
C HIS A 502 -23.87 26.14 -22.47
N ASN A 503 -23.78 24.85 -22.12
CA ASN A 503 -23.35 24.43 -20.79
C ASN A 503 -21.87 24.06 -20.74
N GLN A 504 -21.05 24.94 -20.15
CA GLN A 504 -19.62 24.68 -19.90
C GLN A 504 -19.36 23.78 -18.69
N ILE A 505 -20.38 23.39 -17.92
CA ILE A 505 -20.23 22.58 -16.71
C ILE A 505 -21.13 21.35 -16.82
N TRP A 506 -20.51 20.16 -16.78
CA TRP A 506 -21.18 18.88 -16.93
C TRP A 506 -21.02 18.08 -15.64
N LEU A 507 -22.14 17.80 -14.97
CA LEU A 507 -22.21 16.86 -13.86
C LEU A 507 -22.39 15.45 -14.43
N VAL A 508 -21.37 14.60 -14.24
CA VAL A 508 -21.32 13.29 -14.91
C VAL A 508 -21.36 12.13 -13.94
N GLY A 509 -22.31 11.23 -14.14
CA GLY A 509 -22.44 9.97 -13.41
C GLY A 509 -21.82 8.80 -14.15
N GLU A 510 -21.95 7.60 -13.58
CA GLU A 510 -21.59 6.36 -14.26
C GLU A 510 -22.43 6.19 -15.54
N GLY A 511 -21.87 5.56 -16.56
CA GLY A 511 -22.57 5.34 -17.83
C GLY A 511 -22.56 6.52 -18.80
N LEU A 512 -21.76 7.57 -18.54
CA LEU A 512 -21.42 8.56 -19.58
C LEU A 512 -20.76 7.84 -20.76
N THR A 513 -21.37 7.95 -21.94
CA THR A 513 -20.88 7.27 -23.15
C THR A 513 -19.77 8.07 -23.82
N ASP A 514 -18.91 7.37 -24.56
CA ASP A 514 -17.83 7.99 -25.33
C ASP A 514 -18.40 9.00 -26.35
N GLU A 515 -19.55 8.70 -26.97
CA GLU A 515 -20.24 9.59 -27.91
C GLU A 515 -20.79 10.87 -27.25
N GLU A 516 -21.40 10.78 -26.07
CA GLU A 516 -21.89 11.95 -25.32
C GLU A 516 -20.73 12.86 -24.92
N GLN A 517 -19.62 12.28 -24.43
CA GLN A 517 -18.46 13.06 -24.03
C GLN A 517 -17.80 13.75 -25.22
N LEU A 518 -17.68 13.09 -26.37
CA LEU A 518 -17.10 13.68 -27.58
C LEU A 518 -17.90 14.88 -28.11
N LYS A 519 -19.22 14.94 -27.83
CA LYS A 519 -20.09 16.05 -28.21
C LYS A 519 -20.01 17.27 -27.28
N ALA A 520 -19.28 17.20 -26.17
CA ALA A 520 -19.15 18.33 -25.24
C ALA A 520 -18.43 19.54 -25.88
N PRO A 521 -18.80 20.79 -25.60
CA PRO A 521 -18.05 21.95 -26.08
C PRO A 521 -16.59 21.97 -25.63
N LYS A 522 -15.72 22.62 -26.41
CA LYS A 522 -14.36 22.93 -25.96
C LYS A 522 -14.39 23.75 -24.67
N GLY A 523 -13.50 23.45 -23.72
CA GLY A 523 -13.44 24.11 -22.42
C GLY A 523 -14.51 23.65 -21.42
N THR A 524 -15.26 22.59 -21.75
CA THR A 524 -16.21 21.99 -20.80
C THR A 524 -15.48 21.49 -19.56
N THR A 525 -16.06 21.74 -18.39
CA THR A 525 -15.61 21.22 -17.10
C THR A 525 -16.49 20.05 -16.69
N PHE A 526 -15.91 18.85 -16.68
CA PHE A 526 -16.54 17.63 -16.20
C PHE A 526 -16.35 17.52 -14.69
N ILE A 527 -17.46 17.51 -13.95
CA ILE A 527 -17.49 17.30 -12.50
C ILE A 527 -18.20 15.97 -12.25
N PRO A 528 -17.46 14.89 -11.99
CA PRO A 528 -18.08 13.61 -11.73
C PRO A 528 -18.80 13.59 -10.38
N PHE A 529 -19.94 12.90 -10.32
CA PHE A 529 -20.62 12.52 -9.09
C PHE A 529 -20.64 11.00 -8.87
N SER A 530 -19.99 10.24 -9.76
CA SER A 530 -19.80 8.80 -9.68
C SER A 530 -18.61 8.40 -8.81
N GLN A 531 -18.64 7.15 -8.34
CA GLN A 531 -17.52 6.56 -7.62
C GLN A 531 -16.33 6.25 -8.51
N PHE A 532 -16.53 6.02 -9.81
CA PHE A 532 -15.45 5.81 -10.78
C PHE A 532 -15.22 7.07 -11.62
N PRO A 533 -13.96 7.38 -11.99
CA PRO A 533 -13.65 8.53 -12.82
C PRO A 533 -14.16 8.28 -14.25
N PRO A 534 -14.64 9.32 -14.95
CA PRO A 534 -14.96 9.21 -16.36
C PRO A 534 -13.67 8.97 -17.16
N LYS A 535 -13.79 8.29 -18.31
CA LYS A 535 -12.70 8.25 -19.28
C LYS A 535 -12.40 9.67 -19.77
N ILE A 536 -11.15 9.94 -20.10
CA ILE A 536 -10.71 11.24 -20.63
C ILE A 536 -10.52 11.12 -22.13
N LEU A 537 -11.52 11.59 -22.90
CA LEU A 537 -11.50 11.57 -24.36
C LEU A 537 -11.20 12.96 -24.96
N ARG A 538 -11.55 14.04 -24.25
CA ARG A 538 -11.43 15.42 -24.74
C ARG A 538 -10.31 16.18 -24.03
N LYS A 539 -9.13 16.24 -24.65
CA LYS A 539 -7.95 16.93 -24.09
C LYS A 539 -8.09 18.45 -23.99
N ASP A 540 -9.07 19.02 -24.68
CA ASP A 540 -9.40 20.45 -24.68
C ASP A 540 -10.51 20.81 -23.66
N CYS A 541 -10.78 19.90 -22.71
CA CYS A 541 -11.74 20.05 -21.62
C CYS A 541 -11.05 19.82 -20.26
N PHE A 542 -11.73 20.20 -19.18
CA PHE A 542 -11.24 20.07 -17.82
C PHE A 542 -11.98 18.94 -17.08
N TYR A 543 -11.27 18.16 -16.27
CA TYR A 543 -11.84 17.01 -15.55
C TYR A 543 -11.50 17.09 -14.07
N HIS A 544 -12.52 17.25 -13.23
CA HIS A 544 -12.36 17.05 -11.79
C HIS A 544 -12.20 15.55 -11.49
N CYS A 545 -11.57 15.24 -10.36
CA CYS A 545 -11.60 13.89 -9.84
C CYS A 545 -13.00 13.53 -9.32
N THR A 546 -13.22 12.23 -9.09
CA THR A 546 -14.39 11.75 -8.35
C THR A 546 -14.51 12.49 -7.00
N PRO A 547 -15.72 12.63 -6.44
CA PRO A 547 -15.96 13.28 -5.15
C PRO A 547 -14.93 12.85 -4.10
N ALA A 548 -14.04 13.78 -3.75
CA ALA A 548 -12.89 13.54 -2.90
C ALA A 548 -12.42 14.87 -2.29
N MET A 549 -11.70 14.78 -1.18
CA MET A 549 -11.15 15.92 -0.46
C MET A 549 -9.73 15.60 0.02
N LYS A 550 -8.93 16.64 0.22
CA LYS A 550 -7.61 16.53 0.81
C LYS A 550 -7.74 16.19 2.30
N ALA A 551 -7.02 15.17 2.73
CA ALA A 551 -6.99 14.75 4.13
C ALA A 551 -6.21 15.75 5.00
N PRO A 552 -6.65 15.99 6.25
CA PRO A 552 -5.94 16.88 7.16
C PRO A 552 -4.54 16.34 7.53
N PRO A 553 -3.61 17.20 7.95
CA PRO A 553 -2.31 16.78 8.46
C PRO A 553 -2.40 15.87 9.71
N SER A 554 -3.48 15.97 10.49
CA SER A 554 -3.75 15.13 11.66
C SER A 554 -4.10 13.68 11.32
N LEU A 555 -4.36 13.37 10.04
CA LEU A 555 -4.49 12.00 9.57
C LEU A 555 -3.10 11.37 9.39
N GLU A 556 -2.83 10.36 10.19
CA GLU A 556 -1.56 9.63 10.26
C GLU A 556 -1.65 8.23 9.61
N ASN A 557 -0.48 7.65 9.40
CA ASN A 557 -0.25 6.37 8.72
C ASN A 557 -0.69 6.40 7.24
N MET A 558 -0.46 7.53 6.56
CA MET A 558 -0.79 7.70 5.15
C MET A 558 0.39 7.34 4.25
N HIS A 559 0.37 6.11 3.73
CA HIS A 559 1.44 5.53 2.91
C HIS A 559 0.96 4.90 1.57
N SER A 560 -0.32 5.06 1.25
CA SER A 560 -0.98 4.49 0.07
C SER A 560 -2.01 5.46 -0.48
N CYS A 561 -2.16 5.50 -1.80
CA CYS A 561 -3.22 6.23 -2.49
C CYS A 561 -4.51 5.42 -2.48
N GLU A 562 -5.65 6.10 -2.38
CA GLU A 562 -6.96 5.49 -2.53
C GLU A 562 -7.33 5.42 -4.03
N ASN A 563 -7.12 4.25 -4.64
CA ASN A 563 -7.35 4.03 -6.07
C ASN A 563 -6.61 5.07 -6.93
N TRP A 564 -7.32 5.80 -7.81
CA TRP A 564 -6.79 6.85 -8.70
C TRP A 564 -6.63 8.22 -8.00
N LEU A 565 -6.91 8.34 -6.70
CA LEU A 565 -6.78 9.60 -6.00
C LEU A 565 -5.30 9.92 -5.70
N PRO A 566 -4.89 11.20 -5.75
CA PRO A 566 -3.55 11.62 -5.36
C PRO A 566 -3.19 11.30 -3.91
N ARG A 567 -1.90 11.41 -3.58
CA ARG A 567 -1.41 11.26 -2.21
C ARG A 567 -2.14 12.23 -1.27
N ARG A 568 -2.50 11.75 -0.08
CA ARG A 568 -3.28 12.49 0.94
C ARG A 568 -4.63 13.03 0.43
N VAL A 569 -5.25 12.36 -0.54
CA VAL A 569 -6.62 12.61 -0.97
C VAL A 569 -7.46 11.36 -0.70
N MET A 570 -8.65 11.55 -0.14
CA MET A 570 -9.57 10.47 0.21
C MET A 570 -10.91 10.71 -0.46
N SER A 571 -11.62 9.63 -0.78
CA SER A 571 -12.94 9.74 -1.38
C SER A 571 -13.97 10.29 -0.38
N ALA A 572 -14.97 11.01 -0.91
CA ALA A 572 -16.06 11.55 -0.11
C ALA A 572 -16.79 10.46 0.67
N TRP A 573 -16.95 9.26 0.09
CA TRP A 573 -17.61 8.13 0.73
C TRP A 573 -16.83 7.60 1.94
N ARG A 574 -15.49 7.53 1.83
CA ARG A 574 -14.63 7.17 2.96
C ARG A 574 -14.66 8.25 4.05
N ILE A 575 -14.51 9.51 3.67
CA ILE A 575 -14.52 10.65 4.60
C ILE A 575 -15.85 10.74 5.36
N ALA A 576 -16.97 10.46 4.68
CA ALA A 576 -18.29 10.52 5.30
C ALA A 576 -18.38 9.64 6.56
N GLY A 577 -17.80 8.44 6.54
CA GLY A 577 -17.76 7.57 7.71
C GLY A 577 -16.90 8.10 8.84
N VAL A 578 -15.77 8.74 8.50
CA VAL A 578 -14.89 9.37 9.48
C VAL A 578 -15.62 10.50 10.19
N VAL A 579 -16.22 11.42 9.43
CA VAL A 579 -16.97 12.56 9.96
C VAL A 579 -18.17 12.09 10.78
N HIS A 580 -18.89 11.07 10.30
CA HIS A 580 -20.02 10.48 11.04
C HIS A 580 -19.60 9.97 12.43
N ALA A 581 -18.42 9.32 12.52
CA ALA A 581 -17.88 8.84 13.78
C ALA A 581 -17.35 9.97 14.68
N MET A 582 -16.70 11.00 14.12
CA MET A 582 -16.21 12.17 14.86
C MET A 582 -17.35 12.97 15.47
N GLU A 583 -18.44 13.13 14.73
CA GLU A 583 -19.62 13.86 15.17
C GLU A 583 -20.57 13.03 16.06
N GLY A 584 -20.35 11.73 16.17
CA GLY A 584 -21.19 10.83 16.96
C GLY A 584 -22.63 10.73 16.43
N TRP A 585 -22.82 10.83 15.11
CA TRP A 585 -24.14 10.65 14.50
C TRP A 585 -24.63 9.21 14.68
N THR A 586 -25.94 9.06 14.86
CA THR A 586 -26.57 7.79 15.28
C THR A 586 -27.50 7.21 14.22
N GLU A 587 -27.79 7.99 13.20
CA GLU A 587 -28.54 7.61 12.03
C GLU A 587 -27.73 6.69 11.10
N HIS A 588 -28.41 5.79 10.40
CA HIS A 588 -27.84 5.16 9.22
C HIS A 588 -27.93 6.14 8.03
N GLU A 589 -26.92 6.16 7.18
CA GLU A 589 -27.01 6.81 5.87
C GLU A 589 -27.02 5.70 4.82
N CYS A 590 -28.20 5.16 4.53
CA CYS A 590 -28.41 4.05 3.62
C CYS A 590 -29.75 4.18 2.88
N GLY A 591 -29.95 3.37 1.84
CA GLY A 591 -31.16 3.48 1.03
C GLY A 591 -31.26 4.87 0.40
N TYR A 592 -32.46 5.45 0.47
CA TYR A 592 -32.72 6.82 0.01
C TYR A 592 -32.61 7.87 1.13
N GLY A 593 -32.28 7.45 2.36
CA GLY A 593 -32.01 8.36 3.47
C GLY A 593 -30.72 9.14 3.22
N MET A 594 -30.77 10.45 3.37
CA MET A 594 -29.62 11.35 3.25
C MET A 594 -29.60 12.34 4.40
N SER A 595 -28.39 12.66 4.85
CA SER A 595 -28.14 13.68 5.85
C SER A 595 -28.28 15.09 5.23
N ASP A 596 -28.47 16.11 6.07
CA ASP A 596 -28.47 17.49 5.61
C ASP A 596 -27.11 17.86 4.99
N ILE A 597 -27.12 18.25 3.71
CA ILE A 597 -25.91 18.44 2.90
C ILE A 597 -25.01 19.54 3.50
N ASP A 598 -25.61 20.63 3.99
CA ASP A 598 -24.85 21.75 4.57
C ASP A 598 -24.27 21.39 5.94
N ARG A 599 -24.98 20.62 6.76
CA ARG A 599 -24.48 20.06 8.02
C ARG A 599 -23.26 19.18 7.76
N VAL A 600 -23.36 18.24 6.81
CA VAL A 600 -22.24 17.33 6.51
C VAL A 600 -21.05 18.08 5.96
N TRP A 601 -21.25 19.05 5.06
CA TRP A 601 -20.19 19.88 4.52
C TRP A 601 -19.44 20.68 5.61
N LYS A 602 -20.19 21.39 6.47
CA LYS A 602 -19.61 22.19 7.56
C LYS A 602 -18.84 21.33 8.55
N ALA A 603 -19.37 20.17 8.94
CA ALA A 603 -18.68 19.23 9.83
C ALA A 603 -17.38 18.73 9.18
N THR A 604 -17.42 18.39 7.89
CA THR A 604 -16.26 17.90 7.15
C THR A 604 -15.13 18.94 7.10
N LEU A 605 -15.45 20.20 6.82
CA LEU A 605 -14.48 21.30 6.89
C LEU A 605 -13.99 21.56 8.32
N GLY A 606 -14.86 21.42 9.32
CA GLY A 606 -14.54 21.58 10.74
C GLY A 606 -13.49 20.59 11.24
N HIS A 607 -13.48 19.37 10.69
CA HIS A 607 -12.48 18.33 10.96
C HIS A 607 -11.22 18.45 10.08
N GLY A 608 -11.07 19.55 9.35
CA GLY A 608 -9.84 19.90 8.62
C GLY A 608 -9.69 19.26 7.23
N PHE A 609 -10.70 18.53 6.74
CA PHE A 609 -10.72 18.10 5.34
C PHE A 609 -10.91 19.32 4.43
N GLN A 610 -10.16 19.37 3.33
CA GLN A 610 -10.15 20.53 2.44
C GLN A 610 -10.66 20.18 1.05
N PRO A 611 -11.48 21.05 0.41
CA PRO A 611 -11.83 20.89 -1.00
C PRO A 611 -10.57 20.85 -1.87
N LEU A 612 -10.66 20.22 -3.03
CA LEU A 612 -9.55 20.17 -3.98
C LEU A 612 -9.59 21.41 -4.86
N ASP A 613 -8.48 22.13 -4.94
CA ASP A 613 -8.35 23.36 -5.73
C ASP A 613 -8.29 23.04 -7.24
N THR A 614 -9.45 22.80 -7.87
CA THR A 614 -9.62 22.75 -9.35
C THR A 614 -8.81 21.65 -10.08
N PRO A 615 -9.10 21.34 -11.36
CA PRO A 615 -9.02 19.95 -11.84
C PRO A 615 -7.59 19.43 -11.90
N ILE A 616 -7.36 18.31 -11.20
CA ILE A 616 -6.11 17.55 -11.25
C ILE A 616 -5.87 17.20 -12.73
N ALA A 617 -4.73 17.63 -13.27
CA ALA A 617 -4.29 17.21 -14.58
C ALA A 617 -4.05 15.69 -14.55
N TYR A 618 -5.05 14.93 -14.95
CA TYR A 618 -4.88 13.51 -15.20
C TYR A 618 -3.90 13.34 -16.37
N GLY A 619 -2.74 12.75 -16.08
CA GLY A 619 -1.84 12.25 -17.13
C GLY A 619 -0.86 13.25 -17.72
N LEU A 620 -0.33 14.19 -16.93
CA LEU A 620 1.04 14.67 -17.20
C LEU A 620 2.02 13.79 -16.40
N PRO A 621 3.06 13.23 -17.04
CA PRO A 621 3.95 12.24 -16.46
C PRO A 621 4.68 12.71 -15.20
#